data_AF-A0A5M9ZT00-F1
#
_entry.id   AF-A0A5M9ZT00-F1
#
_cell.length_a   1.000
_cell.length_b   1.000
_cell.length_c   1.000
_cell.angle_alpha   90.00
_cell.angle_beta   90.00
_cell.angle_gamma   90.00
#
_symmetry.space_group_name_H-M   'P 1'
#
loop_
_entity.id
_entity.type
_entity.pdbx_description
1 polymer ?
#
loop_
_entity_poly.entity_id
_entity_poly.type
_entity_poly.pdbx_seq_one_letter_code
_entity_poly.pdbx_strand_id
1 'polypeptide(L)'
;MVEPIWTVNETQAWRDAAMGRNDCDRLDSEEWDGPIRQYFGFWNGDDWASNLHPAPFVVNWEDADGSVTELRFECSEQWFMFRKAWRFHDQTAMDAVMQPGLEPCQYKAIGRGVKGFDAAVWDGESSGYMFEALMFKFTQNSELAKQLTDTGDQVLVECSPFDTIWGAGLGKQTKDGRADDRWKDSCNWRGKNKLGFLLMDVRDILNADATPFDFQYRPFIELIPQLDRPANKLYKWIYPEFHQEGVIPLSWCDYGPAVDQWWDLIYETPGWEDFHAVLEDSGIDPWKTLESGNYAQLNAKQVQALMTWLTRRERSDEGTIGESLENGWLLNLLKRLRDIGRELRQNR
;
A
#
# COMPACT_ATOMS: atom_id res chain seq x y z
N MET A 1 10.96 14.06 -8.33
CA MET A 1 11.13 13.62 -6.92
C MET A 1 10.01 14.23 -6.11
N VAL A 2 9.44 13.49 -5.16
CA VAL A 2 8.39 13.99 -4.27
C VAL A 2 8.92 15.15 -3.44
N GLU A 3 8.18 16.26 -3.41
CA GLU A 3 8.51 17.44 -2.60
C GLU A 3 8.47 17.10 -1.10
N PRO A 4 9.22 17.82 -0.24
CA PRO A 4 9.15 17.64 1.20
C PRO A 4 7.71 17.76 1.71
N ILE A 5 7.26 16.74 2.44
CA ILE A 5 5.93 16.70 3.05
C ILE A 5 6.01 17.24 4.47
N TRP A 6 5.04 18.07 4.86
CA TRP A 6 5.05 18.73 6.17
C TRP A 6 3.80 18.43 6.99
N THR A 7 2.71 17.93 6.40
CA THR A 7 1.43 17.72 7.11
C THR A 7 1.00 16.26 7.08
N VAL A 8 0.17 15.87 8.05
CA VAL A 8 -0.46 14.52 8.08
C VAL A 8 -1.44 14.33 6.92
N ASN A 9 -2.06 15.40 6.41
CA ASN A 9 -2.99 15.31 5.29
C ASN A 9 -2.28 14.97 3.96
N GLU A 10 -1.08 15.50 3.76
CA GLU A 10 -0.25 15.16 2.59
C GLU A 10 0.21 13.69 2.63
N THR A 11 0.59 13.18 3.81
CA THR A 11 0.97 11.76 3.96
C THR A 11 -0.24 10.84 3.80
N GLN A 12 -1.43 11.25 4.24
CA GLN A 12 -2.67 10.49 4.11
C GLN A 12 -3.00 10.14 2.65
N ALA A 13 -2.84 11.09 1.73
CA ALA A 13 -3.08 10.84 0.31
C ALA A 13 -2.12 9.77 -0.26
N TRP A 14 -0.85 9.81 0.14
CA TRP A 14 0.14 8.80 -0.23
C TRP A 14 -0.12 7.45 0.42
N ARG A 15 -0.58 7.45 1.68
CA ARG A 15 -0.94 6.25 2.41
C ARG A 15 -2.04 5.48 1.68
N ASP A 16 -3.12 6.18 1.30
CA ASP A 16 -4.24 5.59 0.57
C ASP A 16 -3.82 5.02 -0.80
N ALA A 17 -2.81 5.63 -1.44
CA ALA A 17 -2.37 5.24 -2.78
C ALA A 17 -1.35 4.08 -2.79
N ALA A 18 -0.54 3.94 -1.74
CA ALA A 18 0.66 3.11 -1.76
C ALA A 18 0.75 2.07 -0.63
N MET A 19 0.16 2.34 0.54
CA MET A 19 0.37 1.48 1.70
C MET A 19 -0.29 0.11 1.49
N GLY A 20 0.46 -0.94 1.82
CA GLY A 20 -0.04 -2.32 1.74
C GLY A 20 0.15 -2.98 0.39
N ARG A 21 0.95 -2.38 -0.51
CA ARG A 21 1.43 -3.06 -1.73
C ARG A 21 2.51 -4.09 -1.41
N ASN A 22 3.24 -3.90 -0.33
CA ASN A 22 4.33 -4.77 0.08
C ASN A 22 3.94 -5.55 1.34
N ASP A 23 3.92 -6.88 1.25
CA ASP A 23 3.74 -7.79 2.39
C ASP A 23 4.38 -9.17 2.14
N CYS A 24 4.29 -10.06 3.12
CA CYS A 24 4.80 -11.43 3.01
C CYS A 24 4.07 -12.25 1.95
N ASP A 25 2.74 -12.10 1.82
CA ASP A 25 1.94 -12.93 0.92
C ASP A 25 2.30 -12.62 -0.55
N ARG A 26 2.46 -11.33 -0.90
CA ARG A 26 2.98 -10.90 -2.19
C ARG A 26 4.39 -11.44 -2.40
N LEU A 27 5.30 -11.25 -1.45
CA LEU A 27 6.69 -11.68 -1.60
C LEU A 27 6.79 -13.20 -1.85
N ASP A 28 6.06 -14.00 -1.07
CA ASP A 28 6.06 -15.46 -1.21
C ASP A 28 5.46 -15.88 -2.58
N SER A 29 4.43 -15.18 -3.06
CA SER A 29 3.87 -15.43 -4.39
C SER A 29 4.86 -15.13 -5.54
N GLU A 30 5.63 -14.06 -5.42
CA GLU A 30 6.61 -13.64 -6.42
C GLU A 30 7.87 -14.51 -6.43
N GLU A 31 8.30 -15.02 -5.27
CA GLU A 31 9.49 -15.86 -5.17
C GLU A 31 9.23 -17.33 -5.51
N TRP A 32 7.96 -17.77 -5.55
CA TRP A 32 7.60 -19.17 -5.83
C TRP A 32 8.06 -19.65 -7.22
N ASP A 33 7.89 -18.82 -8.26
CA ASP A 33 8.40 -19.11 -9.61
C ASP A 33 9.28 -18.00 -10.21
N GLY A 34 9.43 -16.89 -9.50
CA GLY A 34 10.08 -15.69 -9.99
C GLY A 34 11.59 -15.61 -9.73
N PRO A 35 12.20 -14.45 -10.04
CA PRO A 35 13.62 -14.26 -9.85
C PRO A 35 14.00 -14.21 -8.37
N ILE A 36 15.16 -14.79 -8.03
CA ILE A 36 15.75 -14.68 -6.70
C ILE A 36 15.92 -13.20 -6.34
N ARG A 37 15.21 -12.73 -5.32
CA ARG A 37 15.32 -11.36 -4.83
C ARG A 37 16.62 -11.15 -4.09
N GLN A 38 17.11 -9.92 -4.13
CA GLN A 38 18.20 -9.48 -3.27
C GLN A 38 17.63 -8.87 -2.00
N TYR A 39 18.33 -9.03 -0.88
CA TYR A 39 17.86 -8.60 0.43
C TYR A 39 18.84 -7.59 1.05
N PHE A 40 18.29 -6.54 1.68
CA PHE A 40 19.02 -5.57 2.47
C PHE A 40 18.53 -5.63 3.92
N GLY A 41 19.37 -6.15 4.81
CA GLY A 41 19.06 -6.27 6.23
C GLY A 41 19.49 -5.02 6.98
N PHE A 42 18.67 -4.55 7.91
CA PHE A 42 18.97 -3.44 8.81
C PHE A 42 18.46 -3.72 10.22
N TRP A 43 19.12 -3.18 11.25
CA TRP A 43 18.70 -3.32 12.64
C TRP A 43 19.35 -2.26 13.52
N ASN A 44 18.61 -1.80 14.54
CA ASN A 44 19.05 -0.80 15.52
C ASN A 44 19.32 0.61 14.93
N GLY A 45 19.52 1.61 15.79
CA GLY A 45 19.68 3.02 15.40
C GLY A 45 20.94 3.35 14.59
N ASP A 46 21.91 2.44 14.53
CA ASP A 46 23.12 2.61 13.71
C ASP A 46 22.83 2.45 12.21
N ASP A 47 21.80 1.66 11.85
CA ASP A 47 21.39 1.46 10.46
C ASP A 47 20.40 2.57 10.03
N TRP A 48 20.71 3.26 8.93
CA TRP A 48 19.94 4.40 8.42
C TRP A 48 18.45 4.11 8.18
N ALA A 49 18.12 2.87 7.84
CA ALA A 49 16.75 2.43 7.56
C ALA A 49 15.91 2.25 8.84
N SER A 50 16.55 2.14 10.02
CA SER A 50 15.83 1.98 11.28
C SER A 50 14.99 3.21 11.63
N ASN A 51 13.85 2.98 12.28
CA ASN A 51 13.03 4.01 12.92
C ASN A 51 13.74 4.71 14.10
N LEU A 52 14.78 4.10 14.68
CA LEU A 52 15.60 4.68 15.74
C LEU A 52 16.76 5.53 15.22
N HIS A 53 17.05 5.49 13.91
CA HIS A 53 18.14 6.26 13.33
C HIS A 53 17.88 7.76 13.47
N PRO A 54 18.85 8.56 13.94
CA PRO A 54 18.72 10.01 13.99
C PRO A 54 18.50 10.58 12.58
N ALA A 55 17.31 11.11 12.35
CA ALA A 55 16.89 11.67 11.07
C ALA A 55 15.81 12.71 11.37
N PRO A 56 16.21 13.94 11.74
CA PRO A 56 15.27 14.93 12.22
C PRO A 56 14.32 15.37 11.10
N PHE A 57 13.08 15.64 11.47
CA PHE A 57 12.05 16.17 10.58
C PHE A 57 11.05 17.06 11.34
N VAL A 58 10.30 17.84 10.59
CA VAL A 58 9.30 18.79 11.07
C VAL A 58 7.92 18.37 10.60
N VAL A 59 6.92 18.50 11.47
CA VAL A 59 5.52 18.32 11.12
C VAL A 59 4.73 19.57 11.48
N ASN A 60 4.07 20.16 10.50
CA ASN A 60 3.03 21.17 10.70
C ASN A 60 1.77 20.46 11.19
N TRP A 61 1.64 20.41 12.51
CA TRP A 61 0.56 19.73 13.21
C TRP A 61 -0.66 20.64 13.30
N GLU A 62 -1.78 20.21 12.72
CA GLU A 62 -3.06 20.91 12.82
C GLU A 62 -3.87 20.34 13.98
N ASP A 63 -4.18 21.18 14.97
CA ASP A 63 -5.05 20.83 16.09
C ASP A 63 -6.53 20.90 15.71
N ALA A 64 -7.39 20.35 16.57
CA ALA A 64 -8.83 20.26 16.30
C ALA A 64 -9.53 21.63 16.13
N ASP A 65 -8.90 22.72 16.58
CA ASP A 65 -9.39 24.09 16.41
C ASP A 65 -8.87 24.77 15.13
N GLY A 66 -8.10 24.05 14.31
CA GLY A 66 -7.47 24.54 13.08
C GLY A 66 -6.19 25.34 13.31
N SER A 67 -5.69 25.44 14.54
CA SER A 67 -4.37 26.02 14.80
C SER A 67 -3.28 25.09 14.31
N VAL A 68 -2.21 25.67 13.73
CA VAL A 68 -1.08 24.91 13.21
C VAL A 68 0.14 25.19 14.08
N THR A 69 0.71 24.13 14.65
CA THR A 69 1.94 24.16 15.45
C THR A 69 3.03 23.38 14.75
N GLU A 70 4.23 23.95 14.67
CA GLU A 70 5.41 23.23 14.19
C GLU A 70 5.93 22.28 15.28
N LEU A 71 5.89 20.98 15.02
CA LEU A 71 6.47 19.95 15.89
C LEU A 71 7.75 19.41 15.26
N ARG A 72 8.78 19.22 16.08
CA ARG A 72 10.10 18.70 15.65
C ARG A 72 10.34 17.34 16.28
N PHE A 73 10.79 16.40 15.45
CA PHE A 73 11.09 15.04 15.86
C PHE A 73 12.52 14.68 15.45
N GLU A 74 13.23 13.95 16.31
CA GLU A 74 14.62 13.54 16.11
C GLU A 74 14.72 12.24 15.30
N CYS A 75 13.69 11.40 15.34
CA CYS A 75 13.60 10.16 14.58
C CYS A 75 12.15 9.68 14.42
N SER A 76 11.94 8.69 13.55
CA SER A 76 10.61 8.12 13.26
C SER A 76 9.95 7.49 14.50
N GLU A 77 10.73 6.89 15.40
CA GLU A 77 10.18 6.29 16.63
C GLU A 77 9.57 7.33 17.57
N GLN A 78 10.15 8.53 17.64
CA GLN A 78 9.59 9.60 18.48
C GLN A 78 8.21 10.01 17.98
N TRP A 79 8.04 10.21 16.67
CA TRP A 79 6.73 10.43 16.06
C TRP A 79 5.78 9.27 16.32
N PHE A 80 6.25 8.04 16.15
CA PHE A 80 5.43 6.85 16.32
C PHE A 80 4.86 6.74 17.74
N MET A 81 5.67 7.05 18.76
CA MET A 81 5.24 7.08 20.15
C MET A 81 4.36 8.30 20.47
N PHE A 82 4.60 9.46 19.84
CA PHE A 82 3.73 10.64 19.92
C PHE A 82 2.33 10.34 19.37
N ARG A 83 2.23 9.75 18.17
CA ARG A 83 0.96 9.34 17.56
C ARG A 83 0.24 8.26 18.37
N LYS A 84 0.98 7.35 19.01
CA LYS A 84 0.43 6.39 19.96
C LYS A 84 -0.24 7.09 21.14
N ALA A 85 0.46 8.01 21.80
CA ALA A 85 -0.06 8.75 22.93
C ALA A 85 -1.27 9.62 22.53
N TRP A 86 -1.20 10.29 21.37
CA TRP A 86 -2.30 11.04 20.77
C TRP A 86 -3.54 10.17 20.55
N ARG A 87 -3.36 8.99 19.95
CA ARG A 87 -4.47 8.09 19.60
C ARG A 87 -5.25 7.59 20.81
N PHE A 88 -4.58 7.46 21.96
CA PHE A 88 -5.19 7.02 23.22
C PHE A 88 -5.43 8.17 24.20
N HIS A 89 -5.37 9.41 23.72
CA HIS A 89 -5.66 10.63 24.48
C HIS A 89 -4.80 10.78 25.75
N ASP A 90 -3.56 10.29 25.73
CA ASP A 90 -2.60 10.41 26.84
C ASP A 90 -1.69 11.64 26.64
N GLN A 91 -2.20 12.82 26.97
CA GLN A 91 -1.45 14.08 26.86
C GLN A 91 -0.14 14.05 27.65
N THR A 92 -0.10 13.37 28.80
CA THR A 92 1.12 13.28 29.61
C THR A 92 2.22 12.52 28.86
N ALA A 93 1.86 11.44 28.16
CA ALA A 93 2.81 10.72 27.33
C ALA A 93 3.22 11.51 26.08
N MET A 94 2.30 12.28 25.47
CA MET A 94 2.64 13.21 24.38
C MET A 94 3.67 14.25 24.83
N ASP A 95 3.43 14.94 25.95
CA ASP A 95 4.35 15.96 26.46
C ASP A 95 5.71 15.36 26.86
N ALA A 96 5.68 14.12 27.41
CA ALA A 96 6.88 13.41 27.80
C ALA A 96 7.74 13.01 26.59
N VAL A 97 7.14 12.52 25.50
CA VAL A 97 7.90 12.08 24.32
C VAL A 97 8.49 13.25 23.52
N MET A 98 7.91 14.44 23.67
CA MET A 98 8.40 15.69 23.05
C MET A 98 9.51 16.37 23.86
N GLN A 99 9.89 15.84 25.03
CA GLN A 99 11.00 16.42 25.79
C GLN A 99 12.33 16.30 25.03
N PRO A 100 13.15 17.36 25.01
CA PRO A 100 14.44 17.33 24.33
C PRO A 100 15.44 16.42 25.06
N GLY A 101 16.40 15.87 24.31
CA GLY A 101 17.52 15.10 24.86
C GLY A 101 17.16 13.69 25.33
N LEU A 102 16.06 13.13 24.82
CA LEU A 102 15.68 11.74 25.05
C LEU A 102 16.47 10.79 24.14
N GLU A 103 16.89 9.68 24.72
CA GLU A 103 17.51 8.56 24.03
C GLU A 103 16.45 7.63 23.41
N PRO A 104 16.79 6.90 22.31
CA PRO A 104 15.92 5.91 21.67
C PRO A 104 15.15 4.96 22.61
N CYS A 105 15.81 4.51 23.67
CA CYS A 105 15.21 3.59 24.65
C CYS A 105 14.11 4.24 25.50
N GLN A 106 14.17 5.56 25.70
CA GLN A 106 13.22 6.33 26.50
C GLN A 106 11.91 6.55 25.73
N TYR A 107 11.95 6.82 24.42
CA TYR A 107 10.73 6.89 23.58
C TYR A 107 9.92 5.60 23.71
N LYS A 108 10.59 4.45 23.54
CA LYS A 108 9.96 3.12 23.70
C LYS A 108 9.41 2.88 25.10
N ALA A 109 10.09 3.37 26.14
CA ALA A 109 9.61 3.24 27.51
C ALA A 109 8.32 4.05 27.74
N ILE A 110 8.27 5.29 27.25
CA ILE A 110 7.07 6.14 27.31
C ILE A 110 5.92 5.48 26.54
N GLY A 111 6.19 5.00 25.33
CA GLY A 111 5.21 4.31 24.50
C GLY A 111 4.62 3.03 25.08
N ARG A 112 5.38 2.30 25.90
CA ARG A 112 4.87 1.15 26.67
C ARG A 112 3.97 1.56 27.84
N GLY A 113 4.13 2.79 28.33
CA GLY A 113 3.37 3.35 29.45
C GLY A 113 2.13 4.15 29.07
N VAL A 114 1.80 4.25 27.77
CA VAL A 114 0.62 5.00 27.28
C VAL A 114 -0.66 4.46 27.94
N LYS A 115 -1.40 5.36 28.59
CA LYS A 115 -2.68 5.06 29.23
C LYS A 115 -3.77 4.89 28.18
N GLY A 116 -4.76 4.05 28.49
CA GLY A 116 -5.89 3.79 27.59
C GLY A 116 -5.51 2.99 26.34
N PHE A 117 -4.30 2.40 26.30
CA PHE A 117 -3.83 1.61 25.18
C PHE A 117 -4.76 0.41 24.90
N ASP A 118 -5.22 0.33 23.65
CA ASP A 118 -5.95 -0.80 23.09
C ASP A 118 -5.11 -1.42 21.97
N ALA A 119 -4.76 -2.70 22.13
CA ALA A 119 -3.93 -3.42 21.18
C ALA A 119 -4.62 -3.63 19.83
N ALA A 120 -5.92 -3.92 19.82
CA ALA A 120 -6.66 -4.19 18.58
C ALA A 120 -6.78 -2.92 17.73
N VAL A 121 -7.06 -1.78 18.37
CA VAL A 121 -7.05 -0.47 17.71
C VAL A 121 -5.67 -0.15 17.15
N TRP A 122 -4.62 -0.34 17.95
CA TRP A 122 -3.26 -0.06 17.53
C TRP A 122 -2.78 -0.95 16.39
N ASP A 123 -3.14 -2.24 16.41
CA ASP A 123 -2.74 -3.20 15.38
C ASP A 123 -3.34 -2.84 14.01
N GLY A 124 -4.54 -2.25 13.99
CA GLY A 124 -5.21 -1.78 12.77
C GLY A 124 -4.67 -0.45 12.22
N GLU A 125 -4.19 0.46 13.07
CA GLU A 125 -3.84 1.83 12.66
C GLU A 125 -2.34 2.12 12.62
N SER A 126 -1.53 1.38 13.38
CA SER A 126 -0.11 1.69 13.61
C SER A 126 0.75 1.72 12.35
N SER A 127 0.45 0.87 11.36
CA SER A 127 1.11 0.91 10.05
C SER A 127 0.98 2.28 9.38
N GLY A 128 -0.18 2.92 9.49
CA GLY A 128 -0.40 4.27 8.98
C GLY A 128 0.45 5.32 9.69
N TYR A 129 0.54 5.26 11.03
CA TYR A 129 1.36 6.19 11.80
C TYR A 129 2.87 6.02 11.54
N MET A 130 3.34 4.80 11.31
CA MET A 130 4.73 4.57 10.91
C MET A 130 4.97 5.06 9.49
N PHE A 131 4.06 4.79 8.56
CA PHE A 131 4.15 5.29 7.19
C PHE A 131 4.26 6.83 7.16
N GLU A 132 3.47 7.54 7.96
CA GLU A 132 3.59 8.99 8.14
C GLU A 132 5.02 9.39 8.54
N ALA A 133 5.60 8.77 9.58
CA ALA A 133 6.97 9.05 10.02
C ALA A 133 8.01 8.80 8.94
N LEU A 134 7.86 7.73 8.15
CA LEU A 134 8.79 7.41 7.08
C LEU A 134 8.68 8.41 5.94
N MET A 135 7.47 8.84 5.57
CA MET A 135 7.28 9.91 4.59
C MET A 135 7.93 11.21 5.05
N PHE A 136 7.73 11.64 6.30
CA PHE A 136 8.42 12.83 6.82
C PHE A 136 9.94 12.67 6.81
N LYS A 137 10.44 11.55 7.35
CA LYS A 137 11.88 11.23 7.40
C LYS A 137 12.53 11.32 6.03
N PHE A 138 12.01 10.59 5.04
CA PHE A 138 12.70 10.48 3.76
C PHE A 138 12.41 11.65 2.81
N THR A 139 11.25 12.29 2.86
CA THR A 139 11.00 13.48 1.99
C THR A 139 11.74 14.72 2.46
N GLN A 140 12.06 14.84 3.76
CA GLN A 140 12.82 15.98 4.31
C GLN A 140 14.33 15.74 4.40
N ASN A 141 14.79 14.49 4.29
CA ASN A 141 16.22 14.15 4.35
C ASN A 141 16.69 13.53 3.03
N SER A 142 17.10 14.36 2.07
CA SER A 142 17.41 13.94 0.70
C SER A 142 18.53 12.90 0.58
N GLU A 143 19.52 12.92 1.48
CA GLU A 143 20.60 11.92 1.48
C GLU A 143 20.08 10.53 1.89
N LEU A 144 19.20 10.47 2.89
CA LEU A 144 18.53 9.23 3.28
C LEU A 144 17.54 8.77 2.21
N ALA A 145 16.84 9.70 1.56
CA ALA A 145 15.97 9.40 0.43
C ALA A 145 16.77 8.68 -0.67
N LYS A 146 17.95 9.20 -1.00
CA LYS A 146 18.85 8.60 -1.98
C LYS A 146 19.28 7.19 -1.54
N GLN A 147 19.68 7.01 -0.28
CA GLN A 147 20.05 5.68 0.24
C GLN A 147 18.90 4.69 0.10
N LEU A 148 17.67 5.11 0.39
CA LEU A 148 16.48 4.27 0.23
C LEU A 148 16.23 3.92 -1.23
N THR A 149 16.26 4.88 -2.15
CA THR A 149 16.05 4.63 -3.59
C THR A 149 17.18 3.80 -4.22
N ASP A 150 18.42 3.96 -3.75
CA ASP A 150 19.59 3.19 -4.22
C ASP A 150 19.49 1.69 -3.88
N THR A 151 18.61 1.29 -2.96
CA THR A 151 18.33 -0.13 -2.70
C THR A 151 17.66 -0.83 -3.89
N GLY A 152 17.18 -0.08 -4.89
CA GLY A 152 16.56 -0.64 -6.10
C GLY A 152 15.40 -1.57 -5.74
N ASP A 153 15.42 -2.80 -6.28
CA ASP A 153 14.37 -3.79 -6.04
C ASP A 153 14.67 -4.72 -4.85
N GLN A 154 15.62 -4.36 -3.98
CA GLN A 154 15.94 -5.19 -2.81
C GLN A 154 14.76 -5.25 -1.84
N VAL A 155 14.56 -6.41 -1.23
CA VAL A 155 13.64 -6.58 -0.10
C VAL A 155 14.33 -6.06 1.16
N LEU A 156 13.73 -5.07 1.81
CA LEU A 156 14.27 -4.45 3.02
C LEU A 156 13.80 -5.25 4.24
N VAL A 157 14.72 -5.63 5.11
CA VAL A 157 14.44 -6.53 6.23
C VAL A 157 14.89 -5.91 7.55
N GLU A 158 13.94 -5.65 8.45
CA GLU A 158 14.28 -5.32 9.83
C GLU A 158 14.70 -6.60 10.56
N CYS A 159 16.01 -6.80 10.67
CA CYS A 159 16.66 -7.95 11.28
C CYS A 159 16.63 -7.89 12.82
N SER A 160 15.47 -7.61 13.40
CA SER A 160 15.26 -7.68 14.84
C SER A 160 14.99 -9.14 15.25
N PRO A 161 15.84 -9.77 16.09
CA PRO A 161 15.65 -11.15 16.50
C PRO A 161 14.49 -11.37 17.48
N PHE A 162 13.92 -10.28 18.02
CA PHE A 162 12.89 -10.32 19.06
C PHE A 162 11.54 -9.76 18.60
N ASP A 163 11.51 -8.99 17.50
CA ASP A 163 10.30 -8.37 16.99
C ASP A 163 9.72 -9.20 15.85
N THR A 164 8.51 -9.73 16.06
CA THR A 164 7.78 -10.53 15.07
C THR A 164 6.65 -9.76 14.39
N ILE A 165 6.50 -8.46 14.66
CA ILE A 165 5.48 -7.61 14.05
C ILE A 165 6.14 -6.66 13.05
N TRP A 166 7.08 -5.85 13.53
CA TRP A 166 7.78 -4.86 12.69
C TRP A 166 9.02 -5.44 12.02
N GLY A 167 9.66 -6.42 12.68
CA GLY A 167 10.81 -7.15 12.16
C GLY A 167 10.50 -8.56 11.65
N ALA A 168 11.54 -9.19 11.09
CA ALA A 168 11.50 -10.56 10.58
C ALA A 168 11.58 -11.64 11.68
N GLY A 169 11.77 -11.25 12.95
CA GLY A 169 12.02 -12.19 14.05
C GLY A 169 13.34 -12.95 13.91
N LEU A 170 14.28 -12.43 13.12
CA LEU A 170 15.60 -13.00 12.86
C LEU A 170 16.65 -11.89 12.88
N GLY A 171 17.79 -12.17 13.51
CA GLY A 171 18.93 -11.25 13.53
C GLY A 171 19.92 -11.53 12.40
N LYS A 172 20.83 -10.58 12.14
CA LYS A 172 22.04 -10.81 11.30
C LYS A 172 23.05 -11.75 11.98
N GLN A 173 22.86 -12.05 13.27
CA GLN A 173 23.68 -12.95 14.05
C GLN A 173 22.82 -13.91 14.87
N THR A 174 23.32 -15.13 15.04
CA THR A 174 22.75 -16.14 15.94
C THR A 174 23.04 -15.80 17.41
N LYS A 175 22.37 -16.46 18.35
CA LYS A 175 22.58 -16.25 19.80
C LYS A 175 24.02 -16.52 20.25
N ASP A 176 24.73 -17.40 19.55
CA ASP A 176 26.14 -17.73 19.77
C ASP A 176 27.11 -16.84 18.96
N GLY A 177 26.61 -15.75 18.35
CA GLY A 177 27.43 -14.70 17.73
C GLY A 177 27.93 -14.98 16.32
N ARG A 178 27.45 -16.06 15.67
CA ARG A 178 27.79 -16.34 14.27
C ARG A 178 26.92 -15.51 13.34
N ALA A 179 27.45 -15.18 12.16
CA ALA A 179 26.62 -14.60 11.11
C ALA A 179 25.44 -15.52 10.78
N ASP A 180 24.27 -14.92 10.61
CA ASP A 180 23.03 -15.62 10.27
C ASP A 180 22.51 -15.01 8.98
N ASP A 181 22.47 -15.80 7.90
CA ASP A 181 21.98 -15.37 6.58
C ASP A 181 20.52 -15.79 6.35
N ARG A 182 19.87 -16.47 7.31
CA ARG A 182 18.48 -16.96 7.16
C ARG A 182 17.47 -15.83 6.96
N TRP A 183 17.78 -14.61 7.39
CA TRP A 183 16.92 -13.45 7.15
C TRP A 183 16.85 -13.05 5.66
N LYS A 184 17.72 -13.57 4.79
CA LYS A 184 17.71 -13.33 3.34
C LYS A 184 16.76 -14.27 2.57
N ASP A 185 15.84 -14.90 3.27
CA ASP A 185 14.86 -15.84 2.73
C ASP A 185 13.60 -15.72 3.59
N SER A 186 12.52 -15.21 3.00
CA SER A 186 11.25 -14.92 3.68
C SER A 186 10.67 -16.16 4.37
N CYS A 187 10.89 -17.35 3.82
CA CYS A 187 10.38 -18.61 4.35
C CYS A 187 10.94 -18.93 5.75
N ASN A 188 12.06 -18.32 6.15
CA ASN A 188 12.63 -18.49 7.49
C ASN A 188 12.09 -17.49 8.51
N TRP A 189 11.40 -16.44 8.06
CA TRP A 189 10.97 -15.35 8.92
C TRP A 189 9.93 -15.85 9.93
N ARG A 190 10.05 -15.33 11.15
CA ARG A 190 9.11 -15.58 12.25
C ARG A 190 8.24 -14.37 12.53
N GLY A 191 8.44 -13.31 11.76
CA GLY A 191 7.78 -12.03 11.90
C GLY A 191 7.33 -11.45 10.57
N LYS A 192 6.46 -10.45 10.64
CA LYS A 192 5.80 -9.87 9.47
C LYS A 192 6.63 -8.80 8.75
N ASN A 193 7.78 -8.40 9.28
CA ASN A 193 8.67 -7.42 8.67
C ASN A 193 7.96 -6.12 8.21
N LYS A 194 6.93 -5.66 8.94
CA LYS A 194 6.11 -4.51 8.53
C LYS A 194 6.95 -3.26 8.22
N LEU A 195 8.02 -3.00 8.98
CA LEU A 195 8.85 -1.80 8.76
C LEU A 195 9.57 -1.87 7.40
N GLY A 196 10.14 -3.03 7.08
CA GLY A 196 10.82 -3.27 5.81
C GLY A 196 9.90 -3.04 4.61
N PHE A 197 8.67 -3.54 4.68
CA PHE A 197 7.68 -3.34 3.63
C PHE A 197 7.20 -1.90 3.50
N LEU A 198 6.95 -1.19 4.61
CA LEU A 198 6.61 0.23 4.54
C LEU A 198 7.75 1.08 3.97
N LEU A 199 9.01 0.73 4.23
CA LEU A 199 10.15 1.38 3.59
C LEU A 199 10.15 1.16 2.07
N MET A 200 9.75 -0.03 1.60
CA MET A 200 9.58 -0.31 0.17
C MET A 200 8.42 0.50 -0.42
N ASP A 201 7.28 0.60 0.26
CA ASP A 201 6.18 1.47 -0.17
C ASP A 201 6.66 2.94 -0.33
N VAL A 202 7.41 3.45 0.65
CA VAL A 202 7.96 4.82 0.61
C VAL A 202 9.03 4.96 -0.48
N ARG A 203 9.90 3.96 -0.68
CA ARG A 203 10.88 3.94 -1.78
C ARG A 203 10.20 4.09 -3.13
N ASP A 204 9.14 3.31 -3.35
CA ASP A 204 8.42 3.28 -4.62
C ASP A 204 7.74 4.64 -4.88
N ILE A 205 7.22 5.29 -3.83
CA ILE A 205 6.71 6.66 -3.88
C ILE A 205 7.81 7.67 -4.23
N LEU A 206 8.98 7.60 -3.60
CA LEU A 206 10.07 8.55 -3.85
C LEU A 206 10.64 8.44 -5.26
N ASN A 207 10.66 7.22 -5.81
CA ASN A 207 11.01 6.94 -7.20
C ASN A 207 9.93 7.41 -8.18
N ALA A 208 8.68 7.55 -7.72
CA ALA A 208 7.60 8.00 -8.56
C ALA A 208 7.70 9.51 -8.84
N ASP A 209 7.75 9.87 -10.12
CA ASP A 209 7.52 11.24 -10.56
C ASP A 209 6.01 11.42 -10.83
N ALA A 210 5.22 11.24 -9.78
CA ALA A 210 3.77 11.12 -9.87
C ALA A 210 3.06 11.76 -8.67
N THR A 211 1.79 12.11 -8.87
CA THR A 211 0.86 12.43 -7.79
C THR A 211 0.37 11.14 -7.13
N PRO A 212 -0.21 11.15 -5.91
CA PRO A 212 -0.83 9.95 -5.33
C PRO A 212 -1.85 9.31 -6.27
N PHE A 213 -2.66 10.14 -6.94
CA PHE A 213 -3.61 9.66 -7.95
C PHE A 213 -2.91 8.96 -9.11
N ASP A 214 -1.88 9.58 -9.69
CA ASP A 214 -1.17 8.98 -10.81
C ASP A 214 -0.41 7.71 -10.38
N PHE A 215 0.16 7.69 -9.19
CA PHE A 215 0.84 6.51 -8.64
C PHE A 215 -0.10 5.32 -8.47
N GLN A 216 -1.36 5.57 -8.12
CA GLN A 216 -2.36 4.53 -7.96
C GLN A 216 -3.02 4.13 -9.29
N TYR A 217 -3.38 5.09 -10.13
CA TYR A 217 -4.30 4.85 -11.24
C TYR A 217 -3.68 4.97 -12.64
N ARG A 218 -2.45 5.48 -12.78
CA ARG A 218 -1.78 5.53 -14.10
C ARG A 218 -1.65 4.14 -14.75
N PRO A 219 -1.29 3.05 -14.04
CA PRO A 219 -1.21 1.72 -14.65
C PRO A 219 -2.52 1.29 -15.31
N PHE A 220 -3.67 1.53 -14.66
CA PHE A 220 -4.99 1.29 -15.24
C PHE A 220 -5.25 2.13 -16.49
N ILE A 221 -4.90 3.42 -16.46
CA ILE A 221 -5.10 4.34 -17.59
C ILE A 221 -4.24 3.91 -18.79
N GLU A 222 -3.03 3.39 -18.55
CA GLU A 222 -2.12 2.91 -19.59
C GLU A 222 -2.58 1.60 -20.25
N LEU A 223 -3.50 0.85 -19.64
CA LEU A 223 -4.16 -0.30 -20.27
C LEU A 223 -5.18 0.08 -21.35
N ILE A 224 -5.68 1.33 -21.36
CA ILE A 224 -6.75 1.76 -22.30
C ILE A 224 -6.45 1.40 -23.76
N PRO A 225 -5.25 1.67 -24.34
CA PRO A 225 -4.97 1.33 -25.74
C PRO A 225 -4.96 -0.18 -26.04
N GLN A 226 -4.73 -1.02 -25.02
CA GLN A 226 -4.78 -2.47 -25.16
C GLN A 226 -6.22 -2.98 -25.13
N LEU A 227 -7.07 -2.36 -24.31
CA LEU A 227 -8.47 -2.74 -24.09
C LEU A 227 -9.47 -2.03 -25.02
N ASP A 228 -9.10 -0.92 -25.66
CA ASP A 228 -9.90 -0.23 -26.68
C ASP A 228 -9.78 -0.97 -28.02
N ARG A 229 -10.25 -2.22 -28.04
CA ARG A 229 -10.24 -3.15 -29.17
C ARG A 229 -11.57 -3.89 -29.24
N PRO A 230 -11.95 -4.42 -30.41
CA PRO A 230 -13.12 -5.29 -30.51
C PRO A 230 -13.03 -6.46 -29.51
N ALA A 231 -14.12 -6.77 -28.83
CA ALA A 231 -14.14 -7.75 -27.73
C ALA A 231 -13.62 -9.14 -28.15
N ASN A 232 -13.86 -9.56 -29.39
CA ASN A 232 -13.35 -10.81 -29.97
C ASN A 232 -11.81 -10.87 -30.16
N LYS A 233 -11.09 -9.77 -29.87
CA LYS A 233 -9.63 -9.71 -29.79
C LYS A 233 -9.12 -9.80 -28.36
N LEU A 234 -10.02 -9.67 -27.38
CA LEU A 234 -9.70 -9.60 -25.95
C LEU A 234 -10.14 -10.87 -25.21
N TYR A 235 -11.13 -11.59 -25.73
CA TYR A 235 -11.50 -12.91 -25.22
C TYR A 235 -12.22 -13.75 -26.29
N LYS A 236 -12.41 -15.04 -26.00
CA LYS A 236 -13.24 -15.96 -26.78
C LYS A 236 -13.96 -16.95 -25.86
N TRP A 237 -15.14 -17.40 -26.26
CA TRP A 237 -15.83 -18.51 -25.61
C TRP A 237 -15.24 -19.85 -26.05
N ILE A 238 -14.95 -20.71 -25.08
CA ILE A 238 -14.54 -22.09 -25.29
C ILE A 238 -15.70 -23.01 -24.93
N TYR A 239 -16.12 -23.82 -25.90
CA TYR A 239 -17.13 -24.86 -25.74
C TYR A 239 -16.43 -26.21 -25.86
N PRO A 240 -16.42 -27.06 -24.81
CA PRO A 240 -15.76 -28.36 -24.89
C PRO A 240 -16.48 -29.28 -25.88
N GLU A 241 -15.72 -30.03 -26.67
CA GLU A 241 -16.26 -30.96 -27.68
C GLU A 241 -16.87 -32.24 -27.05
N PHE A 242 -16.69 -32.47 -25.75
CA PHE A 242 -17.08 -33.70 -25.07
C PHE A 242 -18.54 -33.67 -24.59
N HIS A 243 -19.39 -34.49 -25.21
CA HIS A 243 -20.74 -34.79 -24.74
C HIS A 243 -20.78 -36.20 -24.14
N GLN A 244 -20.73 -36.30 -22.81
CA GLN A 244 -21.07 -37.54 -22.11
C GLN A 244 -22.55 -37.45 -21.71
N GLU A 245 -23.36 -38.47 -21.99
CA GLU A 245 -24.77 -38.50 -21.59
C GLU A 245 -24.91 -38.23 -20.08
N GLY A 246 -25.63 -37.17 -19.73
CA GLY A 246 -25.87 -36.76 -18.34
C GLY A 246 -24.90 -35.74 -17.74
N VAL A 247 -23.84 -35.35 -18.46
CA VAL A 247 -22.91 -34.28 -18.04
C VAL A 247 -23.23 -33.00 -18.83
N ILE A 248 -23.55 -31.91 -18.14
CA ILE A 248 -23.68 -30.58 -18.76
C ILE A 248 -22.26 -30.07 -19.07
N PRO A 249 -21.88 -29.87 -20.34
CA PRO A 249 -20.59 -29.29 -20.65
C PRO A 249 -20.55 -27.85 -20.15
N LEU A 250 -19.61 -27.54 -19.27
CA LEU A 250 -19.35 -26.17 -18.82
C LEU A 250 -18.48 -25.48 -19.88
N SER A 251 -18.99 -24.37 -20.44
CA SER A 251 -18.19 -23.45 -21.27
C SER A 251 -17.47 -22.44 -20.39
N TRP A 252 -16.37 -21.89 -20.88
CA TRP A 252 -15.60 -20.86 -20.19
C TRP A 252 -15.11 -19.77 -21.15
N CYS A 253 -14.76 -18.61 -20.60
CA CYS A 253 -14.05 -17.57 -21.33
C CYS A 253 -12.54 -17.78 -21.28
N ASP A 254 -11.88 -17.69 -22.43
CA ASP A 254 -10.42 -17.62 -22.56
C ASP A 254 -10.03 -16.18 -22.86
N TYR A 255 -9.39 -15.52 -21.90
CA TYR A 255 -9.06 -14.11 -21.92
C TYR A 255 -7.65 -13.87 -22.47
N GLY A 256 -7.46 -12.71 -23.10
CA GLY A 256 -6.17 -12.30 -23.65
C GLY A 256 -5.30 -11.54 -22.63
N PRO A 257 -4.01 -11.30 -22.96
CA PRO A 257 -3.03 -10.74 -22.02
C PRO A 257 -3.38 -9.37 -21.42
N ALA A 258 -4.20 -8.57 -22.11
CA ALA A 258 -4.62 -7.27 -21.61
C ALA A 258 -5.61 -7.38 -20.44
N VAL A 259 -6.39 -8.46 -20.41
CA VAL A 259 -7.33 -8.75 -19.32
C VAL A 259 -6.59 -9.39 -18.14
N ASP A 260 -5.59 -10.23 -18.40
CA ASP A 260 -4.67 -10.76 -17.38
C ASP A 260 -3.95 -9.63 -16.63
N GLN A 261 -3.34 -8.70 -17.37
CA GLN A 261 -2.72 -7.50 -16.78
C GLN A 261 -3.72 -6.67 -15.95
N TRP A 262 -4.97 -6.62 -16.37
CA TRP A 262 -6.01 -5.94 -15.60
C TRP A 262 -6.28 -6.64 -14.27
N TRP A 263 -6.37 -7.98 -14.27
CA TRP A 263 -6.57 -8.76 -13.05
C TRP A 263 -5.45 -8.51 -12.05
N ASP A 264 -4.20 -8.60 -12.52
CA ASP A 264 -3.02 -8.36 -11.69
C ASP A 264 -3.08 -6.96 -11.06
N LEU A 265 -3.34 -5.92 -11.86
CA LEU A 265 -3.45 -4.55 -11.35
C LEU A 265 -4.57 -4.38 -10.32
N ILE A 266 -5.72 -5.05 -10.46
CA ILE A 266 -6.80 -4.96 -9.47
C ILE A 266 -6.33 -5.47 -8.11
N TYR A 267 -5.63 -6.60 -8.07
CA TYR A 267 -5.19 -7.22 -6.81
C TYR A 267 -3.91 -6.59 -6.25
N GLU A 268 -3.09 -5.96 -7.09
CA GLU A 268 -1.91 -5.20 -6.66
C GLU A 268 -2.25 -3.78 -6.14
N THR A 269 -3.42 -3.25 -6.47
CA THR A 269 -3.79 -1.87 -6.10
C THR A 269 -4.43 -1.81 -4.71
N PRO A 270 -3.91 -1.00 -3.76
CA PRO A 270 -4.53 -0.81 -2.45
C PRO A 270 -6.00 -0.38 -2.56
N GLY A 271 -6.84 -0.89 -1.66
CA GLY A 271 -8.29 -0.65 -1.66
C GLY A 271 -9.10 -1.59 -2.56
N TRP A 272 -8.57 -2.76 -2.90
CA TRP A 272 -9.35 -3.79 -3.60
C TRP A 272 -10.21 -4.62 -2.63
N GLU A 273 -9.84 -4.73 -1.35
CA GLU A 273 -10.57 -5.54 -0.36
C GLU A 273 -11.83 -4.84 0.18
N ASP A 274 -11.83 -3.52 0.25
CA ASP A 274 -12.89 -2.69 0.83
C ASP A 274 -13.96 -2.26 -0.20
N PHE A 275 -13.87 -2.74 -1.44
CA PHE A 275 -14.76 -2.33 -2.54
C PHE A 275 -16.26 -2.48 -2.20
N HIS A 276 -16.65 -3.51 -1.44
CA HIS A 276 -18.02 -3.69 -0.98
C HIS A 276 -18.50 -2.53 -0.10
N ALA A 277 -17.69 -2.13 0.89
CA ALA A 277 -18.01 -1.00 1.76
C ALA A 277 -18.10 0.30 0.96
N VAL A 278 -17.17 0.53 0.03
CA VAL A 278 -17.20 1.73 -0.84
C VAL A 278 -18.49 1.81 -1.66
N LEU A 279 -18.96 0.69 -2.22
CA LEU A 279 -20.19 0.64 -3.01
C LEU A 279 -21.43 0.86 -2.12
N GLU A 280 -21.49 0.19 -0.97
CA GLU A 280 -22.60 0.29 -0.02
C GLU A 280 -22.74 1.70 0.56
N ASP A 281 -21.64 2.27 1.06
CA ASP A 281 -21.60 3.62 1.66
C ASP A 281 -21.93 4.70 0.62
N SER A 282 -21.60 4.46 -0.65
CA SER A 282 -21.93 5.37 -1.75
C SER A 282 -23.36 5.17 -2.28
N GLY A 283 -24.10 4.17 -1.81
CA GLY A 283 -25.41 3.80 -2.35
C GLY A 283 -25.37 3.39 -3.82
N ILE A 284 -24.24 2.87 -4.29
CA ILE A 284 -24.03 2.47 -5.69
C ILE A 284 -24.53 1.04 -5.87
N ASP A 285 -25.53 0.89 -6.73
CA ASP A 285 -25.88 -0.40 -7.33
C ASP A 285 -24.96 -0.63 -8.54
N PRO A 286 -24.09 -1.67 -8.53
CA PRO A 286 -23.13 -1.89 -9.60
C PRO A 286 -23.81 -2.09 -10.96
N TRP A 287 -24.79 -2.99 -11.06
CA TRP A 287 -25.46 -3.30 -12.32
C TRP A 287 -26.14 -2.06 -12.90
N LYS A 288 -26.95 -1.38 -12.08
CA LYS A 288 -27.66 -0.18 -12.52
C LYS A 288 -26.70 0.91 -12.98
N THR A 289 -25.56 1.07 -12.30
CA THR A 289 -24.56 2.08 -12.65
C THR A 289 -23.87 1.73 -13.96
N LEU A 290 -23.44 0.47 -14.11
CA LEU A 290 -22.78 -0.01 -15.32
C LEU A 290 -23.70 0.11 -16.55
N GLU A 291 -24.96 -0.31 -16.43
CA GLU A 291 -25.94 -0.25 -17.52
C GLU A 291 -26.36 1.18 -17.88
N SER A 292 -26.38 2.10 -16.90
CA SER A 292 -26.79 3.50 -17.14
C SER A 292 -25.83 4.27 -18.05
N GLY A 293 -24.56 3.85 -18.12
CA GLY A 293 -23.50 4.56 -18.83
C GLY A 293 -23.12 5.93 -18.24
N ASN A 294 -23.69 6.33 -17.09
CA ASN A 294 -23.43 7.64 -16.48
C ASN A 294 -22.31 7.58 -15.42
N TYR A 295 -21.06 7.51 -15.89
CA TYR A 295 -19.89 7.43 -15.02
C TYR A 295 -19.34 8.79 -14.57
N ALA A 296 -19.85 9.90 -15.11
CA ALA A 296 -19.26 11.24 -14.94
C ALA A 296 -19.25 11.73 -13.49
N GLN A 297 -20.16 11.24 -12.64
CA GLN A 297 -20.27 11.62 -11.24
C GLN A 297 -19.42 10.74 -10.31
N LEU A 298 -18.84 9.66 -10.81
CA LEU A 298 -18.05 8.75 -9.99
C LEU A 298 -16.69 9.39 -9.65
N ASN A 299 -16.28 9.22 -8.40
CA ASN A 299 -14.91 9.51 -7.96
C ASN A 299 -13.98 8.30 -8.18
N ALA A 300 -12.68 8.46 -7.97
CA ALA A 300 -11.68 7.43 -8.27
C ALA A 300 -11.90 6.13 -7.46
N LYS A 301 -12.21 6.25 -6.16
CA LYS A 301 -12.48 5.10 -5.28
C LYS A 301 -13.73 4.33 -5.73
N GLN A 302 -14.79 5.03 -6.12
CA GLN A 302 -16.01 4.41 -6.65
C GLN A 302 -15.77 3.71 -7.98
N VAL A 303 -14.97 4.32 -8.87
CA VAL A 303 -14.58 3.66 -10.11
C VAL A 303 -13.79 2.39 -9.80
N GLN A 304 -12.74 2.46 -8.97
CA GLN A 304 -11.97 1.29 -8.54
C GLN A 304 -12.88 0.21 -7.95
N ALA A 305 -13.82 0.56 -7.08
CA ALA A 305 -14.70 -0.41 -6.47
C ALA A 305 -15.60 -1.14 -7.50
N LEU A 306 -16.08 -0.44 -8.53
CA LEU A 306 -16.81 -1.06 -9.64
C LEU A 306 -15.92 -1.96 -10.50
N MET A 307 -14.68 -1.53 -10.76
CA MET A 307 -13.67 -2.32 -11.48
C MET A 307 -13.33 -3.62 -10.73
N THR A 308 -13.13 -3.54 -9.42
CA THR A 308 -12.92 -4.70 -8.55
C THR A 308 -14.15 -5.57 -8.45
N TRP A 309 -15.34 -4.98 -8.35
CA TRP A 309 -16.60 -5.72 -8.32
C TRP A 309 -16.81 -6.55 -9.60
N LEU A 310 -16.57 -5.95 -10.78
CA LEU A 310 -16.61 -6.66 -12.07
C LEU A 310 -15.66 -7.86 -12.06
N THR A 311 -14.44 -7.63 -11.61
CA THR A 311 -13.36 -8.62 -11.53
C THR A 311 -13.70 -9.76 -10.59
N ARG A 312 -14.23 -9.46 -9.40
CA ARG A 312 -14.67 -10.44 -8.38
C ARG A 312 -15.93 -11.18 -8.78
N ARG A 313 -16.75 -10.57 -9.64
CA ARG A 313 -17.98 -11.17 -10.14
C ARG A 313 -17.72 -12.23 -11.21
N GLU A 314 -16.56 -12.18 -11.86
CA GLU A 314 -16.07 -13.29 -12.69
C GLU A 314 -15.93 -14.55 -11.82
N ARG A 315 -16.96 -15.40 -11.89
CA ARG A 315 -16.96 -16.71 -11.25
C ARG A 315 -16.42 -17.69 -12.26
N SER A 316 -15.31 -18.37 -11.97
CA SER A 316 -14.82 -19.52 -12.75
C SER A 316 -15.02 -19.40 -14.27
N ASP A 317 -14.70 -18.24 -14.84
CA ASP A 317 -14.80 -17.92 -16.27
C ASP A 317 -16.23 -17.94 -16.87
N GLU A 318 -17.25 -17.66 -16.05
CA GLU A 318 -18.68 -17.57 -16.41
C GLU A 318 -19.03 -16.34 -17.29
N GLY A 319 -18.08 -15.42 -17.55
CA GLY A 319 -18.17 -14.43 -18.63
C GLY A 319 -18.66 -13.03 -18.26
N THR A 320 -18.64 -12.64 -16.98
CA THR A 320 -18.98 -11.25 -16.57
C THR A 320 -18.00 -10.23 -17.15
N ILE A 321 -16.71 -10.56 -17.19
CA ILE A 321 -15.70 -9.74 -17.86
C ILE A 321 -15.88 -9.76 -19.37
N GLY A 322 -16.21 -10.92 -19.97
CA GLY A 322 -16.61 -11.00 -21.37
C GLY A 322 -17.74 -10.03 -21.72
N GLU A 323 -18.84 -10.07 -20.95
CA GLU A 323 -19.99 -9.17 -21.09
C GLU A 323 -19.59 -7.69 -20.91
N SER A 324 -18.73 -7.40 -19.94
CA SER A 324 -18.20 -6.05 -19.70
C SER A 324 -17.38 -5.52 -20.89
N LEU A 325 -16.61 -6.38 -21.54
CA LEU A 325 -15.84 -6.04 -22.75
C LEU A 325 -16.75 -5.81 -23.96
N GLU A 326 -17.83 -6.60 -24.10
CA GLU A 326 -18.83 -6.41 -25.17
C GLU A 326 -19.63 -5.11 -25.00
N ASN A 327 -20.05 -4.80 -23.78
CA ASN A 327 -20.83 -3.61 -23.46
C ASN A 327 -19.98 -2.35 -23.22
N GLY A 328 -18.64 -2.49 -23.19
CA GLY A 328 -17.70 -1.40 -22.98
C GLY A 328 -17.67 -0.83 -21.56
N TRP A 329 -18.24 -1.52 -20.58
CA TRP A 329 -18.31 -1.08 -19.18
C TRP A 329 -16.92 -0.83 -18.58
N LEU A 330 -16.04 -1.84 -18.64
CA LEU A 330 -14.66 -1.73 -18.17
C LEU A 330 -13.92 -0.56 -18.82
N LEU A 331 -14.02 -0.45 -20.15
CA LEU A 331 -13.36 0.62 -20.91
C LEU A 331 -13.87 2.01 -20.49
N ASN A 332 -15.17 2.16 -20.21
CA ASN A 332 -15.74 3.42 -19.78
C ASN A 332 -15.32 3.81 -18.35
N LEU A 333 -15.20 2.84 -17.44
CA LEU A 333 -14.63 3.06 -16.10
C LEU A 333 -13.18 3.55 -16.20
N LEU A 334 -12.35 2.93 -17.04
CA LEU A 334 -10.97 3.37 -17.29
C LEU A 334 -10.92 4.79 -17.89
N LYS A 335 -11.80 5.09 -18.85
CA LYS A 335 -11.92 6.44 -19.42
C LYS A 335 -12.30 7.46 -18.34
N ARG A 336 -13.19 7.10 -17.40
CA ARG A 336 -13.54 7.97 -16.27
C ARG A 336 -12.34 8.22 -15.36
N LEU A 337 -11.54 7.21 -15.01
CA LEU A 337 -10.29 7.43 -14.25
C LEU A 337 -9.35 8.40 -14.97
N ARG A 338 -9.16 8.23 -16.27
CA ARG A 338 -8.35 9.14 -17.07
C ARG A 338 -8.86 10.57 -17.02
N ASP A 339 -10.17 10.77 -17.06
CA ASP A 339 -10.79 12.10 -17.02
C ASP A 339 -10.64 12.74 -15.63
N ILE A 340 -10.83 11.98 -14.54
CA ILE A 340 -10.51 12.44 -13.16
C ILE A 340 -9.06 12.91 -13.06
N GLY A 341 -8.12 12.12 -13.59
CA GLY A 341 -6.71 12.51 -13.58
C GLY A 341 -6.43 13.79 -14.36
N ARG A 342 -7.17 14.05 -15.45
CA ARG A 342 -7.07 15.31 -16.21
C ARG A 342 -7.65 16.49 -15.43
N GLU A 343 -8.80 16.31 -14.77
CA GLU A 343 -9.44 17.32 -13.90
C GLU A 343 -8.49 17.74 -12.76
N LEU A 344 -7.86 16.77 -12.08
CA LEU A 344 -6.91 17.04 -10.99
C LEU A 344 -5.67 17.82 -11.46
N ARG A 345 -5.19 17.57 -12.68
CA ARG A 345 -4.06 18.31 -13.27
C ARG A 345 -4.42 19.74 -13.69
N GLN A 346 -5.68 20.03 -14.00
CA GLN A 346 -6.13 21.38 -14.35
C GLN A 346 -6.37 22.27 -13.13
N ASN A 347 -6.59 21.66 -11.96
CA ASN A 347 -6.82 22.36 -10.68
C ASN A 347 -5.54 22.59 -9.86
N ARG A 348 -4.38 22.19 -10.38
CA ARG A 348 -3.04 22.46 -9.83
C ARG A 348 -2.42 23.63 -10.59
#